data_AF-A0A1Q5D063-F1
#
_entry.id   AF-A0A1Q5D063-F1
#
_cell.length_a   1.000
_cell.length_b   1.000
_cell.length_c   1.000
_cell.angle_alpha   90.00
_cell.angle_beta   90.00
_cell.angle_gamma   90.00
#
_symmetry.space_group_name_H-M   'P 1'
#
loop_
_entity.id
_entity.type
_entity.pdbx_description
1 polymer ?
#
loop_
_entity_poly.entity_id
_entity_poly.type
_entity_poly.pdbx_seq_one_letter_code
_entity_poly.pdbx_strand_id
1 'polypeptide(L)'
;MPARPAAYRVEVLDGTGRGANVKEHPTMTDLGRTRIPAPRRTAGTTNEFVLDGTPGRLVTAAAADRLTHVELHVGKHGSTLAGLTDALSTAITTGLHAGAPVSEFVAELRHTRYAPAGPTGDPEVPEATSLGDYLARRLTCTGRDMQ
;
A
#
# COMPACT_ATOMS: atom_id res chain seq x y z
N MET A 1 11.26 10.46 33.60
CA MET A 1 11.52 9.09 33.10
C MET A 1 10.40 8.76 32.12
N PRO A 2 10.62 8.69 30.78
CA PRO A 2 9.53 8.37 29.88
C PRO A 2 9.22 6.87 29.93
N ALA A 3 7.93 6.56 30.07
CA ALA A 3 7.42 5.19 30.15
C ALA A 3 7.79 4.39 28.88
N ARG A 4 8.23 3.14 29.06
CA ARG A 4 8.43 2.20 27.95
C ARG A 4 7.09 1.94 27.26
N PRO A 5 6.99 2.02 25.92
CA PRO A 5 5.77 1.64 25.23
C PRO A 5 5.52 0.14 25.42
N ALA A 6 4.29 -0.22 25.77
CA ALA A 6 3.86 -1.60 25.95
C ALA A 6 4.06 -2.38 24.64
N ALA A 7 4.88 -3.43 24.69
CA ALA A 7 4.98 -4.39 23.61
C ALA A 7 3.64 -5.13 23.54
N TYR A 8 2.83 -4.85 22.52
CA TYR A 8 1.66 -5.68 22.27
C TYR A 8 2.15 -7.03 21.75
N ARG A 9 1.88 -8.09 22.50
CA ARG A 9 2.12 -9.47 22.08
C ARG A 9 0.91 -9.87 21.26
N VAL A 10 1.10 -10.12 19.96
CA VAL A 10 0.09 -10.81 19.14
C VAL A 10 0.12 -12.26 19.56
N GLU A 11 -0.89 -12.70 20.31
CA GLU A 11 -1.13 -14.12 20.51
C GLU A 11 -1.84 -14.63 19.26
N VAL A 12 -1.11 -15.42 18.46
CA VAL A 12 -1.70 -16.17 17.36
C VAL A 12 -2.56 -17.25 17.99
N LEU A 13 -3.88 -17.10 17.90
CA LEU A 13 -4.83 -18.10 18.34
C LEU A 13 -4.81 -19.24 17.31
N ASP A 14 -4.22 -20.38 17.69
CA ASP A 14 -4.15 -21.59 16.87
C ASP A 14 -5.55 -22.16 16.60
N GLY A 15 -6.12 -21.78 15.45
CA GLY A 15 -7.29 -22.42 14.87
C GLY A 15 -6.88 -23.63 14.05
N THR A 16 -7.12 -24.83 14.57
CA THR A 16 -7.01 -26.12 13.88
C THR A 16 -7.58 -26.10 12.45
N GLY A 17 -6.76 -26.45 11.45
CA GLY A 17 -7.23 -26.98 10.16
C GLY A 17 -6.45 -26.58 8.90
N ARG A 18 -5.52 -27.43 8.47
CA ARG A 18 -4.85 -27.50 7.15
C ARG A 18 -4.01 -26.29 6.70
N GLY A 19 -2.70 -26.41 6.97
CA GLY A 19 -1.62 -26.17 6.00
C GLY A 19 -1.68 -24.86 5.19
N ALA A 20 -1.80 -23.72 5.85
CA ALA A 20 -1.40 -22.45 5.25
C ALA A 20 0.11 -22.30 5.44
N ASN A 21 0.85 -22.09 4.35
CA ASN A 21 2.25 -21.70 4.38
C ASN A 21 2.31 -20.32 5.07
N VAL A 22 2.64 -20.30 6.37
CA VAL A 22 2.80 -19.05 7.13
C VAL A 22 4.07 -18.38 6.61
N LYS A 23 3.91 -17.41 5.71
CA LYS A 23 5.01 -16.51 5.38
C LYS A 23 5.29 -15.68 6.62
N GLU A 24 6.45 -15.91 7.25
CA GLU A 24 6.93 -15.03 8.31
C GLU A 24 7.09 -13.62 7.73
N HIS A 25 6.18 -12.72 8.10
CA HIS A 25 6.35 -11.30 7.82
C HIS A 25 7.20 -10.69 8.93
N PRO A 26 8.24 -9.90 8.59
CA PRO A 26 9.05 -9.23 9.61
C PRO A 26 8.12 -8.38 10.48
N THR A 27 8.15 -8.65 11.78
CA THR A 27 7.32 -7.92 12.74
C THR A 27 7.73 -6.44 12.71
N MET A 28 6.80 -5.52 12.99
CA MET A 28 7.08 -4.07 13.06
C MET A 28 8.19 -3.68 14.06
N THR A 29 8.63 -4.63 14.90
CA THR A 29 9.75 -4.50 15.85
C THR A 29 11.11 -4.88 15.23
N ASP A 30 11.13 -5.67 14.16
CA ASP A 30 12.31 -6.09 13.40
C ASP A 30 12.73 -5.06 12.33
N LEU A 31 11.80 -4.17 11.97
CA LEU A 31 12.10 -2.91 11.29
C LEU A 31 12.87 -2.01 12.27
N GLY A 32 14.19 -2.21 12.31
CA GLY A 32 15.12 -1.36 13.06
C GLY A 32 14.75 0.11 12.87
N ARG A 33 14.73 0.86 13.97
CA ARG A 33 14.44 2.32 14.00
C ARG A 33 15.51 3.11 13.25
N THR A 34 15.65 2.91 11.95
CA THR A 34 16.44 3.79 11.10
C THR A 34 15.45 4.70 10.43
N ARG A 35 15.07 5.78 11.14
CA ARG A 35 14.21 6.82 10.58
C ARG A 35 14.95 7.42 9.39
N ILE A 36 14.50 7.11 8.18
CA ILE A 36 15.13 7.59 6.95
C ILE A 36 14.80 9.09 6.84
N PRO A 37 15.79 9.98 6.65
CA PRO A 37 15.55 11.40 6.44
C PRO A 37 14.61 11.62 5.25
N ALA A 38 13.68 12.55 5.39
CA ALA A 38 12.80 12.92 4.28
C ALA A 38 13.64 13.35 3.07
N PRO A 39 13.36 12.82 1.87
CA PRO A 39 14.16 13.12 0.69
C PRO A 39 14.04 14.59 0.28
N ARG A 40 15.16 15.17 -0.15
CA ARG A 40 15.28 16.60 -0.53
C ARG A 40 14.70 16.91 -1.91
N ARG A 41 14.45 15.89 -2.73
CA ARG A 41 13.77 15.93 -4.04
C ARG A 41 13.03 14.60 -4.25
N THR A 42 11.77 14.69 -4.65
CA THR A 42 10.91 13.54 -4.90
C THR A 42 10.36 13.65 -6.31
N ALA A 43 10.55 12.62 -7.14
CA ALA A 43 9.88 12.52 -8.44
C ALA A 43 8.47 11.99 -8.18
N GLY A 44 7.45 12.76 -8.54
CA GLY A 44 6.05 12.41 -8.32
C GLY A 44 5.36 11.98 -9.61
N THR A 45 4.57 10.91 -9.54
CA THR A 45 3.73 10.43 -10.65
C THR A 45 2.28 10.42 -10.19
N THR A 46 1.39 11.03 -10.98
CA THR A 46 -0.06 11.02 -10.77
C THR A 46 -0.70 10.18 -11.86
N ASN A 47 -1.47 9.17 -11.46
CA ASN A 47 -2.22 8.30 -12.37
C ASN A 47 -3.70 8.42 -12.05
N GLU A 48 -4.48 8.93 -13.00
CA GLU A 48 -5.93 8.94 -12.92
C GLU A 48 -6.49 7.64 -13.48
N PHE A 49 -7.56 7.14 -12.87
CA PHE A 49 -8.22 5.92 -13.29
C PHE A 49 -9.73 6.02 -13.04
N VAL A 50 -10.50 5.12 -13.64
CA VAL A 50 -11.92 4.93 -13.38
C VAL A 50 -12.15 3.46 -13.11
N LEU A 51 -12.43 3.08 -11.87
CA LEU A 51 -12.69 1.69 -11.49
C LEU A 51 -14.18 1.47 -11.27
N ASP A 52 -14.83 0.65 -12.09
CA ASP A 52 -16.29 0.40 -12.00
C ASP A 52 -17.14 1.69 -12.04
N GLY A 53 -16.77 2.62 -12.94
CA GLY A 53 -17.44 3.92 -13.06
C GLY A 53 -17.04 4.95 -11.98
N THR A 54 -16.19 4.57 -11.04
CA THR A 54 -15.68 5.45 -10.00
C THR A 54 -14.36 6.09 -10.41
N PRO A 55 -14.27 7.43 -10.54
CA PRO A 55 -13.00 8.10 -10.78
C PRO A 55 -12.11 8.03 -9.54
N GLY A 56 -10.83 7.75 -9.74
CA GLY A 56 -9.81 7.74 -8.71
C GLY A 56 -8.49 8.31 -9.21
N ARG A 57 -7.60 8.59 -8.26
CA ARG A 57 -6.27 9.14 -8.51
C ARG A 57 -5.28 8.46 -7.58
N LEU A 58 -4.19 7.95 -8.14
CA LEU A 58 -3.05 7.42 -7.40
C LEU A 58 -1.87 8.37 -7.61
N VAL A 59 -1.39 8.96 -6.52
CA VAL A 59 -0.13 9.71 -6.51
C VAL A 59 0.94 8.85 -5.86
N THR A 60 2.09 8.81 -6.49
CA THR A 60 3.28 8.15 -5.96
C THR A 60 4.43 9.14 -5.96
N ALA A 61 5.35 9.00 -5.03
CA ALA A 61 6.56 9.79 -5.03
C ALA A 61 7.77 8.93 -4.67
N ALA A 62 8.84 9.05 -5.45
CA ALA A 62 10.08 8.31 -5.25
C ALA A 62 11.28 9.25 -5.02
N ALA A 63 12.23 8.79 -4.22
CA ALA A 63 13.51 9.45 -4.02
C ALA A 63 14.63 8.45 -3.86
N ALA A 64 15.80 8.76 -4.42
CA ALA A 64 16.95 7.85 -4.46
C ALA A 64 16.54 6.44 -4.91
N ASP A 65 15.75 6.38 -5.99
CA ASP A 65 15.24 5.16 -6.62
C ASP A 65 14.40 4.25 -5.70
N ARG A 66 13.83 4.83 -4.65
CA ARG A 66 12.90 4.17 -3.74
C ARG A 66 11.58 4.90 -3.69
N LEU A 67 10.48 4.14 -3.74
CA LEU A 67 9.15 4.66 -3.45
C LEU A 67 9.07 5.13 -1.99
N THR A 68 8.65 6.37 -1.78
CA THR A 68 8.57 7.01 -0.46
C THR A 68 7.14 7.38 -0.07
N HIS A 69 6.26 7.57 -1.05
CA HIS A 69 4.90 8.03 -0.78
C HIS A 69 3.90 7.40 -1.73
N VAL A 70 2.72 7.10 -1.20
CA VAL A 70 1.54 6.64 -1.93
C VAL A 70 0.31 7.34 -1.37
N GLU A 71 -0.46 7.99 -2.24
CA GLU A 71 -1.76 8.59 -1.95
C GLU A 71 -2.78 8.05 -2.94
N LEU A 72 -3.75 7.29 -2.43
CA LEU A 72 -4.88 6.78 -3.17
C LEU A 72 -6.12 7.60 -2.80
N HIS A 73 -6.70 8.25 -3.80
CA HIS A 73 -7.95 8.98 -3.67
C HIS A 73 -9.01 8.41 -4.60
N VAL A 74 -10.25 8.40 -4.13
CA VAL A 74 -11.39 7.90 -4.89
C VAL A 74 -12.52 8.93 -4.79
N GLY A 75 -12.94 9.47 -5.93
CA GLY A 75 -13.95 10.52 -6.02
C GLY A 75 -15.37 9.98 -5.88
N LYS A 76 -16.29 10.86 -5.47
CA LYS A 76 -17.75 10.63 -5.42
C LYS A 76 -18.25 9.50 -4.50
N HIS A 77 -17.40 8.91 -3.67
CA HIS A 77 -17.84 7.97 -2.63
C HIS A 77 -18.12 8.64 -1.29
N GLY A 78 -19.00 8.00 -0.51
CA GLY A 78 -19.29 8.42 0.86
C GLY A 78 -18.03 8.44 1.74
N SER A 79 -18.11 9.16 2.87
CA SER A 79 -17.00 9.41 3.79
C SER A 79 -16.27 8.14 4.26
N THR A 80 -16.97 7.00 4.33
CA THR A 80 -16.38 5.71 4.72
C THR A 80 -15.29 5.25 3.76
N LEU A 81 -15.54 5.23 2.44
CA LEU A 81 -14.54 4.74 1.48
C LEU A 81 -13.38 5.72 1.38
N ALA A 82 -13.68 7.04 1.36
CA ALA A 82 -12.65 8.08 1.36
C ALA A 82 -11.73 7.97 2.59
N GLY A 83 -12.29 7.73 3.78
CA GLY A 83 -11.53 7.51 5.00
C GLY A 83 -10.69 6.23 4.96
N LEU A 84 -11.21 5.13 4.41
CA LEU A 84 -10.46 3.88 4.24
C LEU A 84 -9.27 4.03 3.27
N THR A 85 -9.45 4.74 2.16
CA THR A 85 -8.37 4.97 1.19
C THR A 85 -7.29 5.90 1.74
N ASP A 86 -7.69 6.92 2.52
CA ASP A 86 -6.76 7.81 3.20
C ASP A 86 -5.95 7.08 4.29
N ALA A 87 -6.64 6.27 5.11
CA ALA A 87 -5.99 5.43 6.12
C ALA A 87 -5.03 4.41 5.49
N LEU A 88 -5.41 3.78 4.37
CA LEU A 88 -4.56 2.85 3.63
C LEU A 88 -3.32 3.56 3.06
N SER A 89 -3.50 4.72 2.45
CA SER A 89 -2.42 5.54 1.91
C SER A 89 -1.42 5.94 2.99
N THR A 90 -1.93 6.36 4.13
CA THR A 90 -1.14 6.72 5.31
C THR A 90 -0.39 5.53 5.87
N ALA A 91 -1.03 4.36 5.98
CA ALA A 91 -0.39 3.13 6.46
C ALA A 91 0.77 2.70 5.55
N ILE A 92 0.56 2.66 4.23
CA ILE A 92 1.59 2.27 3.25
C ILE A 92 2.75 3.28 3.28
N THR A 93 2.46 4.58 3.19
CA THR A 93 3.48 5.64 3.25
C THR A 93 4.29 5.55 4.53
N THR A 94 3.66 5.31 5.67
CA THR A 94 4.34 5.17 6.96
C THR A 94 5.25 3.93 6.98
N GLY A 95 4.79 2.80 6.44
CA GLY A 95 5.60 1.61 6.32
C GLY A 95 6.81 1.79 5.39
N LEU A 96 6.64 2.47 4.25
CA LEU A 96 7.74 2.81 3.34
C LEU A 96 8.81 3.68 4.05
N HIS A 97 8.38 4.67 4.83
CA HIS A 97 9.29 5.49 5.64
C HIS A 97 9.99 4.71 6.76
N ALA A 98 9.35 3.65 7.27
CA ALA A 98 9.94 2.73 8.24
C ALA A 98 10.91 1.73 7.59
N GLY A 99 11.00 1.69 6.26
CA GLY A 99 11.90 0.82 5.51
C GLY A 99 11.26 -0.47 5.01
N ALA A 100 9.94 -0.64 5.15
CA ALA A 100 9.24 -1.79 4.59
C ALA A 100 9.40 -1.82 3.05
N PRO A 101 9.70 -3.00 2.46
CA PRO A 101 9.86 -3.10 1.02
C PRO A 101 8.51 -3.00 0.31
N VAL A 102 8.46 -2.31 -0.82
CA VAL A 102 7.22 -2.15 -1.61
C VAL A 102 6.61 -3.50 -2.01
N SER A 103 7.46 -4.52 -2.20
CA SER A 103 7.05 -5.88 -2.57
C SER A 103 6.16 -6.55 -1.53
N GLU A 104 6.29 -6.20 -0.24
CA GLU A 104 5.40 -6.72 0.81
C GLU A 104 3.99 -6.17 0.62
N PHE A 105 3.82 -4.86 0.42
CA PHE A 105 2.51 -4.27 0.15
C PHE A 105 1.90 -4.81 -1.14
N VAL A 106 2.71 -4.98 -2.19
CA VAL A 106 2.24 -5.58 -3.45
C VAL A 106 1.76 -7.02 -3.23
N ALA A 107 2.51 -7.82 -2.46
CA ALA A 107 2.13 -9.21 -2.19
C ALA A 107 0.80 -9.31 -1.44
N GLU A 108 0.57 -8.45 -0.46
CA GLU A 108 -0.63 -8.47 0.39
C GLU A 108 -1.87 -7.87 -0.28
N LEU A 109 -1.70 -6.83 -1.09
CA LEU A 109 -2.83 -6.12 -1.70
C LEU A 109 -3.27 -6.71 -3.04
N ARG A 110 -2.37 -7.40 -3.74
CA ARG A 110 -2.67 -8.06 -5.01
C ARG A 110 -3.68 -9.19 -4.79
N HIS A 111 -4.61 -9.35 -5.73
CA HIS A 111 -5.70 -10.33 -5.68
C HIS A 111 -6.73 -10.13 -4.57
N THR A 112 -6.67 -9.04 -3.81
CA THR A 112 -7.79 -8.66 -2.93
C THR A 112 -9.05 -8.41 -3.77
N ARG A 113 -10.21 -8.81 -3.25
CA ARG A 113 -11.50 -8.73 -3.94
C ARG A 113 -12.52 -8.00 -3.09
N TYR A 114 -12.92 -6.82 -3.53
CA TYR A 114 -14.01 -6.02 -2.94
C TYR A 114 -14.37 -4.89 -3.90
N ALA A 115 -15.59 -4.37 -3.80
CA ALA A 115 -16.03 -3.25 -4.63
C ALA A 115 -15.37 -1.93 -4.19
N PRO A 116 -15.03 -1.03 -5.13
CA PRO A 116 -15.22 -1.12 -6.58
C PRO A 116 -14.21 -2.06 -7.25
N ALA A 117 -14.63 -2.75 -8.32
CA ALA A 117 -13.83 -3.71 -9.09
C ALA A 117 -14.27 -3.76 -10.55
N GLY A 118 -13.33 -3.86 -11.49
CA GLY A 118 -13.63 -3.89 -12.92
C GLY A 118 -12.55 -3.22 -13.78
N PRO A 119 -12.93 -2.69 -14.96
CA PRO A 119 -12.00 -1.95 -15.82
C PRO A 119 -11.57 -0.65 -15.15
N THR A 120 -10.36 -0.20 -15.44
CA THR A 120 -9.73 0.98 -14.80
C THR A 120 -9.55 2.18 -15.73
N GLY A 121 -9.60 1.98 -17.06
CA GLY A 121 -9.18 2.98 -18.04
C GLY A 121 -7.67 3.28 -18.07
N ASP A 122 -6.89 2.62 -17.22
CA ASP A 122 -5.44 2.73 -17.17
C ASP A 122 -4.82 1.68 -18.13
N PRO A 123 -4.03 2.08 -19.15
CA PRO A 123 -3.44 1.15 -20.11
C PRO A 123 -2.44 0.15 -19.50
N GLU A 124 -1.79 0.47 -18.38
CA GLU A 124 -0.86 -0.47 -17.73
C GLU A 124 -1.56 -1.43 -16.77
N VAL A 125 -2.75 -1.05 -16.28
CA VAL A 125 -3.54 -1.86 -15.36
C VAL A 125 -4.99 -1.95 -15.87
N PRO A 126 -5.29 -2.62 -16.99
CA PRO A 126 -6.61 -2.51 -17.64
C PRO A 126 -7.81 -2.91 -16.78
N GLU A 127 -7.60 -3.85 -15.86
CA GLU A 127 -8.60 -4.35 -14.92
C GLU A 127 -8.00 -4.56 -13.53
N ALA A 128 -8.82 -4.35 -12.50
CA ALA A 128 -8.48 -4.61 -11.11
C ALA A 128 -9.65 -5.21 -10.33
N THR A 129 -9.36 -6.11 -9.40
CA THR A 129 -10.40 -6.78 -8.60
C THR A 129 -10.76 -6.06 -7.29
N SER A 130 -10.08 -4.95 -7.01
CA SER A 130 -10.33 -4.02 -5.92
C SER A 130 -9.43 -2.78 -6.10
N LEU A 131 -9.64 -1.76 -5.26
CA LEU A 131 -8.71 -0.61 -5.15
C LEU A 131 -7.30 -1.02 -4.70
N GLY A 132 -7.21 -1.99 -3.78
CA GLY A 132 -5.93 -2.54 -3.31
C GLY A 132 -5.19 -3.30 -4.41
N ASP A 133 -5.91 -4.11 -5.20
CA ASP A 133 -5.35 -4.83 -6.34
C ASP A 133 -4.86 -3.85 -7.42
N TYR A 134 -5.62 -2.78 -7.69
CA TYR A 134 -5.19 -1.71 -8.59
C TYR A 134 -3.89 -1.05 -8.11
N LEU A 135 -3.83 -0.63 -6.84
CA LEU A 135 -2.65 -0.03 -6.23
C LEU A 135 -1.44 -0.96 -6.36
N ALA A 136 -1.57 -2.24 -5.99
CA ALA A 136 -0.48 -3.22 -6.06
C ALA A 136 0.06 -3.40 -7.48
N ARG A 137 -0.83 -3.48 -8.47
CA ARG A 137 -0.45 -3.61 -9.88
C ARG A 137 0.25 -2.36 -10.39
N ARG A 138 -0.28 -1.18 -10.09
CA ARG A 138 0.32 0.09 -10.52
C ARG A 138 1.71 0.30 -9.91
N LEU A 139 1.89 -0.03 -8.63
CA LEU A 139 3.22 0.02 -7.98
C LEU A 139 4.23 -0.93 -8.63
N THR A 140 3.78 -2.08 -9.14
CA THR A 140 4.64 -3.02 -9.88
C THR A 140 5.07 -2.44 -11.23
N CYS A 141 4.21 -1.65 -11.88
CA CYS A 141 4.54 -1.00 -13.15
C CYS A 141 5.49 0.19 -12.94
N THR A 142 5.22 1.05 -11.94
CA THR A 142 6.09 2.18 -11.60
C THR A 142 7.52 1.75 -11.28
N GLY A 143 7.72 0.58 -10.67
CA GLY A 143 9.07 0.05 -10.43
C GLY A 143 9.87 -0.27 -11.69
N ARG A 144 9.23 -0.49 -12.85
CA ARG A 144 9.93 -0.70 -14.13
C ARG A 144 10.41 0.60 -14.76
N ASP A 145 9.75 1.71 -14.48
CA ASP A 145 10.12 3.02 -15.03
C ASP A 145 11.29 3.67 -14.27
N MET A 146 11.68 3.08 -13.14
CA MET A 146 12.76 3.55 -12.26
C MET A 146 14.10 2.83 -12.51
N GLN A 147 14.26 2.16 -13.64
CA GLN A 147 15.44 1.38 -14.05
C GLN A 147 15.99 1.88 -15.39
#